data_AF-A0A535J8Z6-F1
#
_entry.id   AF-A0A535J8Z6-F1
#
_cell.length_a   1.000
_cell.length_b   1.000
_cell.length_c   1.000
_cell.angle_alpha   90.00
_cell.angle_beta   90.00
_cell.angle_gamma   90.00
#
_symmetry.space_group_name_H-M   'P 1'
#
loop_
_entity.id
_entity.type
_entity.pdbx_description
1 polymer ?
#
loop_
_entity_poly.entity_id
_entity_poly.type
_entity_poly.pdbx_seq_one_letter_code
_entity_poly.pdbx_strand_id
1 'polypeptide(L)' 'MWDPEGADDTVWARLREHFTEAQIVELGSFVALTFGQQRVIKTWHVGHNELAGAPGAGLAPGAQR' A
#
# COMPACT_ATOMS: atom_id res chain seq x y z
N MET A 1 15.48 2.66 -6.77
CA MET A 1 16.51 2.29 -5.77
C MET A 1 15.83 2.37 -4.41
N TRP A 2 15.91 1.34 -3.57
CA TRP A 2 15.41 1.41 -2.19
C TRP A 2 16.45 2.17 -1.35
N ASP A 3 15.99 3.15 -0.57
CA ASP A 3 16.82 3.94 0.34
C ASP A 3 16.25 3.85 1.76
N PRO A 4 16.90 3.12 2.68
CA PRO A 4 16.45 3.00 4.06
C PRO A 4 16.56 4.30 4.85
N GLU A 5 17.34 5.28 4.40
CA GLU A 5 17.51 6.58 5.06
C GLU A 5 16.63 7.68 4.45
N GLY A 6 15.90 7.37 3.37
CA GLY A 6 15.11 8.35 2.63
C GLY A 6 13.87 8.89 3.36
N ALA A 7 13.50 8.32 4.52
CA ALA A 7 12.44 8.84 5.39
C ALA A 7 13.04 9.72 6.51
N ASP A 8 13.73 10.78 6.10
CA ASP A 8 14.42 11.72 6.97
C ASP A 8 13.50 12.83 7.52
N ASP A 9 14.04 13.67 8.40
CA ASP A 9 13.32 14.79 9.01
C ASP A 9 12.73 15.76 7.97
N THR A 10 13.38 15.91 6.81
CA THR A 10 12.89 16.78 5.72
C THR A 10 11.60 16.23 5.14
N VAL A 11 11.53 14.91 4.91
CA VAL A 11 10.31 14.25 4.43
C VAL A 11 9.19 14.38 5.46
N TRP A 12 9.49 14.12 6.74
CA TRP A 12 8.47 14.22 7.80
C TRP A 12 7.95 15.64 8.00
N ALA A 13 8.82 16.65 7.89
CA ALA A 13 8.40 18.06 7.97
C ALA A 13 7.39 18.40 6.86
N ARG A 14 7.67 17.99 5.61
CA ARG A 14 6.79 18.26 4.47
C ARG A 14 5.46 17.52 4.56
N LEU A 15 5.44 16.31 5.11
CA LEU A 15 4.19 15.60 5.37
C LEU A 15 3.32 16.35 6.38
N ARG A 16 3.92 16.87 7.45
CA ARG A 16 3.21 17.61 8.51
C ARG A 16 2.65 18.96 8.06
N GLU A 17 3.15 19.52 6.95
CA GLU A 17 2.56 20.72 6.33
C GLU A 17 1.16 20.45 5.76
N HIS A 18 0.84 19.19 5.43
CA HIS A 18 -0.39 18.82 4.74
C HIS A 18 -1.28 17.84 5.50
N PHE A 19 -0.70 17.07 6.43
CA PHE A 19 -1.36 15.99 7.12
C PHE A 19 -1.15 16.10 8.63
N THR A 20 -2.19 15.78 9.38
CA THR A 20 -2.08 15.52 10.82
C THR A 20 -1.28 14.24 11.08
N GLU A 21 -0.72 14.10 12.28
CA GLU A 21 -0.02 12.87 12.68
C GLU A 21 -0.86 11.61 12.46
N ALA A 22 -2.16 11.65 12.78
CA ALA A 22 -3.06 10.52 12.55
C ALA A 22 -3.19 10.15 11.07
N GLN A 23 -3.31 11.14 10.18
CA GLN A 23 -3.36 10.92 8.73
C GLN A 23 -2.04 10.40 8.16
N ILE A 24 -0.90 10.84 8.71
CA ILE A 24 0.42 10.33 8.33
C ILE A 24 0.56 8.85 8.72
N VAL A 25 0.07 8.45 9.90
CA VAL A 25 0.02 7.05 10.34
C VAL A 25 -0.87 6.21 9.42
N GLU A 26 -2.03 6.74 9.04
CA GLU A 26 -2.94 6.07 8.11
C GLU A 26 -2.30 5.90 6.73
N LEU A 27 -1.63 6.93 6.21
CA LEU A 27 -0.88 6.88 4.95
C LEU A 27 0.23 5.82 5.01
N GLY A 28 1.01 5.77 6.09
CA GLY A 28 2.04 4.75 6.28
C GLY A 28 1.45 3.33 6.32
N SER A 29 0.29 3.17 6.96
CA SER A 29 -0.44 1.89 7.01
C SER A 29 -0.90 1.45 5.61
N PHE A 30 -1.44 2.37 4.81
CA PHE A 30 -1.83 2.11 3.43
C PHE A 30 -0.63 1.67 2.57
N VAL A 31 0.49 2.41 2.65
CA VAL A 31 1.73 2.06 1.94
C VAL A 31 2.22 0.67 2.35
N ALA A 32 2.30 0.39 3.65
CA ALA A 32 2.74 -0.91 4.14
C ALA A 32 1.86 -2.06 3.64
N LEU A 33 0.53 -1.86 3.64
CA LEU A 33 -0.43 -2.85 3.16
C LEU A 33 -0.25 -3.12 1.65
N THR A 34 -0.27 -2.07 0.82
CA THR A 34 -0.22 -2.21 -0.64
C THR A 34 1.11 -2.81 -1.11
N PHE A 35 2.25 -2.31 -0.61
CA PHE A 35 3.55 -2.83 -1.00
C PHE A 35 3.85 -4.20 -0.37
N GLY A 36 3.32 -4.46 0.83
CA GLY A 36 3.37 -5.79 1.46
C GLY A 36 2.68 -6.85 0.62
N GLN A 37 1.47 -6.56 0.12
CA GLN A 37 0.73 -7.44 -0.81
C GLN A 37 1.55 -7.76 -2.06
N GLN A 38 2.19 -6.75 -2.67
CA GLN A 38 3.04 -6.95 -3.85
C GLN A 38 4.22 -7.88 -3.56
N ARG A 39 4.82 -7.81 -2.37
CA ARG A 39 5.89 -8.74 -1.97
C ARG A 39 5.38 -10.18 -1.88
N VAL A 40 4.21 -10.40 -1.28
CA VAL A 40 3.62 -11.74 -1.17
C VAL A 40 3.32 -12.34 -2.55
N ILE A 41 2.69 -11.57 -3.43
CA ILE A 41 2.39 -11.98 -4.82
C ILE A 41 3.66 -12.46 -5.53
N LYS A 42 4.75 -11.70 -5.44
CA LYS A 42 6.04 -12.05 -6.05
C LYS A 42 6.66 -13.30 -5.42
N THR A 43 6.64 -13.42 -4.10
CA THR A 43 7.20 -14.57 -3.39
C THR A 43 6.51 -15.87 -3.82
N TRP A 44 5.19 -15.86 -3.97
CA TRP A 44 4.40 -17.03 -4.32
C TRP A 44 4.23 -17.26 -5.82
N HIS A 45 4.73 -16.34 -6.66
CA HIS A 45 4.61 -16.41 -8.12
C HIS A 45 3.16 -16.53 -8.59
N VAL A 46 2.23 -15.84 -7.92
CA VAL A 46 0.79 -15.91 -8.22
C VAL A 46 0.36 -14.80 -9.17
N GLY A 47 -0.44 -15.16 -10.18
CA GLY A 47 -1.11 -14.27 -11.11
C GLY A 47 -2.45 -13.73 -10.60
N HIS A 48 -3.09 -12.89 -11.42
CA HIS A 48 -4.41 -12.36 -11.11
C HIS A 48 -5.44 -13.51 -11.07
N ASN A 49 -6.28 -13.53 -10.02
CA ASN A 49 -7.29 -14.57 -9.76
C ASN A 49 -6.77 -16.00 -9.56
N GLU A 50 -5.48 -16.19 -9.26
CA GLU A 50 -4.94 -17.53 -8.95
C GLU A 50 -5.08 -17.92 -7.48
N LEU A 51 -5.39 -16.96 -6.61
CA LEU A 51 -5.72 -17.20 -5.21
C LEU A 51 -7.23 -17.36 -5.06
N ALA A 52 -7.67 -18.34 -4.25
CA ALA A 52 -9.07 -18.50 -3.89
C ALA A 52 -9.55 -17.23 -3.15
N GLY A 53 -10.45 -16.49 -3.78
CA GLY A 53 -10.99 -15.24 -3.25
C GLY A 53 -12.49 -15.14 -3.52
N ALA A 54 -13.16 -14.26 -2.77
CA ALA A 54 -14.52 -13.89 -3.09
C ALA A 54 -14.55 -13.19 -4.47
N PRO A 55 -15.54 -13.47 -5.33
CA PRO A 55 -15.73 -12.71 -6.56
C PRO A 55 -15.76 -11.21 -6.26
N GLY A 56 -14.92 -10.43 -6.94
CA GLY A 56 -14.88 -8.97 -6.79
C GLY A 56 -14.01 -8.44 -5.66
N ALA A 57 -13.27 -9.29 -4.96
CA ALA A 57 -12.32 -8.84 -3.94
C ALA A 57 -11.31 -7.84 -4.54
N GLY A 58 -11.27 -6.62 -4.00
CA GLY A 58 -10.37 -5.55 -4.45
C GLY A 58 -10.85 -4.74 -5.66
N LEU A 59 -12.01 -5.08 -6.26
CA LEU A 59 -12.63 -4.25 -7.29
C LEU A 59 -13.45 -3.10 -6.68
N ALA A 60 -13.46 -1.95 -7.36
CA ALA A 60 -14.39 -0.89 -7.01
C ALA A 60 -15.85 -1.37 -7.20
N PRO A 61 -16.81 -0.87 -6.38
CA PRO A 61 -18.22 -1.22 -6.53
C PRO A 61 -18.70 -1.03 -7.97
N GLY A 62 -19.25 -2.08 -8.59
CA GLY A 62 -19.79 -2.04 -9.95
C GLY A 62 -18.80 -2.35 -11.09
N ALA A 63 -17.53 -2.62 -10.80
CA ALA A 63 -16.54 -3.04 -11.80
C ALA A 63 -16.65 -4.54 -12.17
N GLN A 64 -17.46 -5.30 -11.46
CA GLN A 64 -17.76 -6.69 -11.77
C GLN A 64 -18.98 -6.75 -12.70
N ARG A 65 -18.73 -6.72 -14.00
CA ARG A 65 -19.71 -7.05 -15.04
C ARG A 65 -19.25 -8.28 -15.78
#